data_AF-A0A966WJB3-F1
#
_entry.id   AF-A0A966WJB3-F1
#
_cell.length_a   1.000
_cell.length_b   1.000
_cell.length_c   1.000
_cell.angle_alpha   90.00
_cell.angle_beta   90.00
_cell.angle_gamma   90.00
#
_symmetry.space_group_name_H-M   'P 1'
#
loop_
_entity.id
_entity.type
_entity.pdbx_description
1 polymer ?
#
loop_
_entity_poly.entity_id
_entity_poly.type
_entity_poly.pdbx_seq_one_letter_code
_entity_poly.pdbx_strand_id
1 'polypeptide(L)'
;DTHPDVMQWASEEFCIPYRSPIDGRVHRYFPDFWIKQRDKHGNIDIKVIEVKPLAQTKPPVPQTRKTKRYINEVVTWGINEAKWNAAKKFCDTKGWKFVVMTEKELGIK
;
A
#
# COMPACT_ATOMS: atom_id res chain seq x y z
N ASP A 1 17.00 -8.72 -17.92
CA ASP A 1 16.19 -8.10 -18.97
C ASP A 1 15.00 -9.00 -19.26
N THR A 2 14.01 -8.97 -18.37
CA THR A 2 13.23 -10.17 -18.03
C THR A 2 11.80 -9.84 -17.63
N HIS A 3 10.97 -9.49 -18.60
CA HIS A 3 9.61 -10.02 -18.81
C HIS A 3 8.93 -9.23 -19.94
N PRO A 4 8.58 -9.85 -21.08
CA PRO A 4 7.91 -9.16 -22.19
C PRO A 4 6.46 -8.71 -21.90
N ASP A 5 5.94 -8.98 -20.70
CA ASP A 5 4.53 -8.77 -20.34
C ASP A 5 4.26 -7.48 -19.53
N VAL A 6 5.32 -6.73 -19.17
CA VAL A 6 5.17 -5.43 -18.48
C VAL A 6 4.92 -4.34 -19.53
N MET A 7 3.64 -4.04 -19.77
CA MET A 7 3.25 -3.05 -20.78
C MET A 7 3.49 -1.60 -20.37
N GLN A 8 3.42 -1.28 -19.07
CA GLN A 8 3.68 0.07 -18.52
C GLN A 8 3.87 0.02 -17.00
N TRP A 9 4.85 0.76 -16.49
CA TRP A 9 5.01 1.05 -15.07
C TRP A 9 5.12 2.57 -14.89
N ALA A 10 4.51 3.08 -13.81
CA ALA A 10 4.62 4.47 -13.41
C ALA A 10 4.82 4.52 -11.89
N SER A 11 5.74 5.39 -11.45
CA SER A 11 6.01 5.69 -10.05
C SER A 11 5.43 7.08 -9.76
N GLU A 12 4.64 7.23 -8.69
CA GLU A 12 4.15 8.51 -8.15
C GLU A 12 3.15 9.35 -8.98
N GLU A 13 2.56 8.85 -10.08
CA GLU A 13 1.71 9.67 -10.97
C GLU A 13 0.31 10.01 -10.44
N PHE A 14 -0.19 9.36 -9.38
CA PHE A 14 -1.52 9.64 -8.86
C PHE A 14 -1.61 9.49 -7.33
N CYS A 15 -2.55 10.24 -6.74
CA CYS A 15 -2.83 10.17 -5.32
C CYS A 15 -4.21 9.56 -5.05
N ILE A 16 -4.30 8.83 -3.95
CA ILE A 16 -5.53 8.25 -3.43
C ILE A 16 -5.95 9.07 -2.20
N PRO A 17 -7.14 9.68 -2.20
CA PRO A 17 -7.63 10.38 -1.02
C PRO A 17 -7.95 9.38 0.09
N TYR A 18 -7.49 9.66 1.31
CA TYR A 18 -7.86 8.89 2.50
C TYR A 18 -8.25 9.84 3.63
N ARG A 19 -9.16 9.40 4.51
CA ARG A 19 -9.50 10.16 5.71
C ARG A 19 -8.52 9.81 6.81
N SER A 20 -7.75 10.79 7.28
CA SER A 20 -6.79 10.56 8.36
C SER A 20 -7.54 10.29 9.68
N PRO A 21 -7.16 9.24 10.44
CA PRO A 21 -7.77 8.95 11.73
C PRO A 21 -7.34 9.96 12.81
N ILE A 22 -6.36 10.82 12.53
CA ILE A 22 -5.79 11.76 13.51
C ILE A 22 -6.62 13.05 13.60
N ASP A 23 -7.01 13.60 12.46
CA ASP A 23 -7.71 14.89 12.37
C ASP A 23 -9.08 14.77 11.68
N GLY A 24 -9.42 13.60 11.13
CA GLY A 24 -10.66 13.38 10.37
C GLY A 24 -10.71 14.11 9.03
N ARG A 25 -9.61 14.68 8.55
CA ARG A 25 -9.55 15.40 7.26
C ARG A 25 -9.14 14.46 6.15
N VAL A 26 -9.39 14.87 4.89
CA VAL A 26 -8.94 14.12 3.72
C VAL A 26 -7.50 14.51 3.41
N HIS A 27 -6.64 13.51 3.30
CA HIS A 27 -5.22 13.62 2.97
C HIS A 27 -4.91 12.82 1.70
N ARG A 28 -3.75 13.08 1.10
CA ARG A 28 -3.27 12.38 -0.09
C ARG A 28 -2.36 11.23 0.30
N TYR A 29 -2.60 10.05 -0.26
CA TYR A 29 -1.71 8.90 -0.22
C TYR A 29 -1.12 8.66 -1.61
N PHE A 30 0.19 8.52 -1.69
CA PHE A 30 0.94 8.20 -2.91
C PHE A 30 1.49 6.79 -2.76
N PRO A 31 0.94 5.79 -3.47
CA PRO A 31 1.49 4.43 -3.49
C PRO A 31 2.83 4.38 -4.23
N ASP A 32 3.67 3.39 -3.93
CA ASP A 32 4.98 3.25 -4.55
C ASP A 32 4.90 2.98 -6.07
N PHE A 33 4.03 2.06 -6.49
CA PHE A 33 3.93 1.68 -7.91
C PHE A 33 2.50 1.54 -8.43
N TRP A 34 2.32 1.94 -9.68
CA TRP A 34 1.18 1.58 -10.52
C TRP A 34 1.68 0.75 -11.70
N ILE A 35 1.15 -0.46 -11.86
CA ILE A 35 1.58 -1.39 -12.89
C ILE A 35 0.39 -1.78 -13.75
N LYS A 36 0.56 -1.65 -15.06
CA LYS A 36 -0.37 -2.18 -16.05
C LYS A 36 0.33 -3.29 -16.82
N GLN A 37 -0.18 -4.49 -16.67
CA GLN A 37 0.38 -5.70 -17.26
C GLN A 37 -0.67 -6.42 -18.11
N ARG A 38 -0.21 -7.16 -19.12
CA ARG A 38 -1.07 -8.03 -19.91
C ARG A 38 -0.90 -9.46 -19.41
N ASP A 39 -2.00 -10.15 -19.15
CA ASP A 39 -1.95 -11.57 -18.79
C ASP A 39 -1.69 -12.45 -20.04
N LYS A 40 -1.45 -13.75 -19.82
CA LYS A 40 -1.20 -14.72 -20.89
C LYS A 40 -2.40 -14.91 -21.85
N HIS A 41 -3.58 -14.45 -21.45
CA HIS A 41 -4.82 -14.52 -22.24
C HIS A 41 -5.10 -13.21 -22.98
N GLY A 42 -4.23 -12.20 -22.84
CA GLY A 42 -4.35 -10.91 -23.48
C GLY A 42 -5.16 -9.87 -22.70
N ASN A 43 -5.68 -10.19 -21.51
CA ASN A 43 -6.41 -9.25 -20.66
C ASN A 43 -5.45 -8.26 -20.01
N ILE A 44 -5.96 -7.05 -19.76
CA ILE A 44 -5.22 -6.01 -19.05
C ILE A 44 -5.55 -6.11 -17.57
N ASP A 45 -4.52 -6.29 -16.75
CA ASP A 45 -4.58 -6.28 -15.30
C ASP A 45 -3.80 -5.08 -14.76
N ILE A 46 -4.40 -4.35 -13.82
CA ILE A 46 -3.83 -3.15 -13.22
C ILE A 46 -3.64 -3.40 -11.73
N LYS A 47 -2.42 -3.15 -11.25
CA LYS A 47 -2.04 -3.30 -9.85
C LYS A 47 -1.50 -2.00 -9.28
N VAL A 48 -1.89 -1.71 -8.05
CA VAL A 48 -1.28 -0.67 -7.22
C VAL A 48 -0.52 -1.36 -6.11
N ILE A 49 0.76 -1.05 -5.96
CA ILE A 49 1.67 -1.76 -5.06
C ILE A 49 2.25 -0.76 -4.06
N GLU A 50 2.26 -1.18 -2.80
CA GLU A 50 3.03 -0.55 -1.72
C GLU A 50 4.11 -1.54 -1.25
N VAL A 51 5.35 -1.10 -1.14
CA VAL A 51 6.45 -1.86 -0.57
C VAL A 51 6.66 -1.42 0.88
N LYS A 52 6.52 -2.37 1.82
CA LYS A 52 6.82 -2.13 3.23
C LYS A 52 7.53 -3.31 3.88
N PRO A 53 8.45 -3.04 4.82
CA PRO A 53 8.98 -4.09 5.69
C PRO A 53 7.84 -4.80 6.41
N LEU A 54 7.92 -6.14 6.52
CA LEU A 54 6.88 -6.96 7.16
C LEU A 54 6.60 -6.55 8.62
N ALA A 55 7.61 -6.03 9.32
CA ALA A 55 7.44 -5.52 10.67
C ALA A 55 6.47 -4.33 10.75
N GLN A 56 6.33 -3.55 9.69
CA GLN A 56 5.47 -2.36 9.62
C GLN A 56 4.05 -2.67 9.14
N THR A 57 3.79 -3.88 8.65
CA THR A 57 2.44 -4.31 8.24
C THR A 57 1.60 -4.83 9.40
N LYS A 58 2.21 -5.02 10.57
CA LYS A 58 1.57 -5.58 11.77
C LYS A 58 1.28 -4.47 12.79
N PRO A 59 0.18 -4.61 13.55
CA PRO A 59 -0.10 -3.70 14.65
C PRO A 59 1.00 -3.75 15.70
N PRO A 60 1.34 -2.61 16.34
CA PRO A 60 2.31 -2.58 17.43
C PRO A 60 1.82 -3.43 18.61
N VAL A 61 2.72 -4.23 19.18
CA VAL A 61 2.40 -5.11 20.31
C VAL A 61 1.93 -4.28 21.50
N PRO A 62 0.77 -4.57 22.10
CA PRO A 62 0.28 -3.85 23.26
C PRO A 62 1.31 -3.82 24.40
N GLN A 63 1.78 -2.62 24.75
CA GLN A 63 2.66 -2.42 25.90
C GLN A 63 1.86 -2.03 27.14
N THR A 64 2.24 -2.57 28.31
CA THR A 64 1.67 -2.20 29.62
C THR A 64 1.92 -0.73 29.92
N ARG A 65 3.14 -0.24 29.65
CA ARG A 65 3.50 1.18 29.78
C ARG A 65 3.32 1.89 28.44
N LYS A 66 2.39 2.85 28.38
CA LYS A 66 2.12 3.66 27.18
C LYS A 66 3.17 4.78 27.03
N THR A 67 4.35 4.41 26.57
CA THR A 67 5.42 5.38 26.30
C THR A 67 5.07 6.26 25.10
N LYS A 68 5.68 7.45 25.00
CA LYS A 68 5.54 8.32 23.81
C LYS A 68 5.88 7.59 22.51
N ARG A 69 6.92 6.75 22.55
CA ARG A 69 7.31 5.89 21.42
C ARG A 69 6.18 4.96 21.00
N TYR A 70 5.58 4.23 21.95
CA TYR A 70 4.46 3.34 21.65
C TYR A 70 3.26 4.08 21.06
N ILE A 71 2.93 5.26 21.60
CA ILE A 71 1.84 6.10 21.07
C ILE A 71 2.12 6.49 19.62
N ASN A 72 3.35 6.92 19.30
CA ASN A 72 3.74 7.27 17.94
C ASN A 72 3.68 6.06 16.98
N GLU A 73 4.08 4.87 17.45
CA GLU A 73 3.97 3.62 16.68
C GLU A 73 2.50 3.28 16.37
N VAL A 74 1.60 3.40 17.34
CA VAL A 74 0.15 3.20 17.16
C VAL A 74 -0.44 4.20 16.17
N VAL A 75 -0.11 5.48 16.32
CA VAL A 75 -0.56 6.55 15.41
C VAL A 75 -0.09 6.28 13.98
N THR A 76 1.19 5.96 13.81
CA THR A 76 1.76 5.68 12.48
C THR A 76 1.09 4.48 11.83
N TRP A 77 0.87 3.41 12.61
CA TRP A 77 0.18 2.22 12.13
C TRP A 77 -1.26 2.53 11.71
N GLY A 78 -2.01 3.27 12.52
CA GLY A 78 -3.40 3.64 12.19
C GLY A 78 -3.51 4.52 10.94
N ILE A 79 -2.55 5.43 10.72
CA ILE A 79 -2.49 6.22 9.48
C ILE A 79 -2.24 5.30 8.27
N ASN A 80 -1.29 4.38 8.36
CA ASN A 80 -0.98 3.46 7.26
C ASN A 80 -2.15 2.51 6.96
N GLU A 81 -2.81 2.01 8.00
CA GLU A 81 -4.03 1.20 7.84
C GLU A 81 -5.12 2.00 7.11
N ALA A 82 -5.35 3.26 7.48
CA ALA A 82 -6.33 4.12 6.80
C ALA A 82 -5.96 4.37 5.33
N LYS A 83 -4.67 4.58 5.01
CA LYS A 83 -4.18 4.70 3.63
C LYS A 83 -4.43 3.44 2.81
N TRP A 84 -4.07 2.27 3.34
CA TRP A 84 -4.24 0.99 2.64
C TRP A 84 -5.71 0.62 2.46
N ASN A 85 -6.55 0.90 3.45
CA ASN A 85 -8.00 0.71 3.32
C ASN A 85 -8.59 1.61 2.23
N ALA A 86 -8.15 2.86 2.13
CA ALA A 86 -8.57 3.75 1.06
C ALA A 86 -8.08 3.27 -0.32
N ALA A 87 -6.83 2.82 -0.42
CA ALA A 87 -6.27 2.29 -1.66
C ALA A 87 -6.95 1.01 -2.13
N LYS A 88 -7.26 0.10 -1.21
CA LYS A 88 -8.04 -1.10 -1.51
C LYS A 88 -9.40 -0.75 -2.10
N LYS A 89 -10.18 0.11 -1.42
CA LYS A 89 -11.49 0.59 -1.93
C LYS A 89 -11.38 1.30 -3.28
N PHE A 90 -10.35 2.13 -3.45
CA PHE A 90 -10.11 2.84 -4.70
C PHE A 90 -9.82 1.86 -5.85
N CYS A 91 -9.02 0.82 -5.59
CA CYS A 91 -8.72 -0.21 -6.58
C CYS A 91 -9.95 -1.06 -6.89
N ASP A 92 -10.69 -1.49 -5.86
CA ASP A 92 -11.89 -2.32 -6.01
C ASP A 92 -12.96 -1.63 -6.89
N THR A 93 -13.17 -0.31 -6.73
CA THR A 93 -14.13 0.46 -7.55
C THR A 93 -13.71 0.58 -9.02
N LYS A 94 -12.41 0.45 -9.33
CA LYS A 94 -11.87 0.51 -10.69
C LYS A 94 -11.60 -0.87 -11.30
N GLY A 95 -11.86 -1.95 -10.55
CA GLY A 95 -11.47 -3.31 -10.95
C GLY A 95 -9.95 -3.54 -10.95
N TRP A 96 -9.19 -2.74 -10.20
CA TRP A 96 -7.75 -2.89 -10.02
C TRP A 96 -7.44 -3.69 -8.76
N LYS A 97 -6.20 -4.14 -8.60
CA LYS A 97 -5.76 -4.87 -7.41
C LYS A 97 -4.75 -4.07 -6.59
N PHE A 98 -5.06 -3.83 -5.31
CA PHE A 98 -4.09 -3.28 -4.35
C PHE A 98 -3.29 -4.41 -3.69
N VAL A 99 -1.97 -4.28 -3.64
CA VAL A 99 -1.05 -5.29 -3.07
C VAL A 99 -0.03 -4.59 -2.17
N VAL A 100 0.15 -5.11 -0.95
CA VAL A 100 1.28 -4.74 -0.10
C VAL A 100 2.35 -5.82 -0.25
N MET A 101 3.52 -5.45 -0.75
CA MET A 101 4.68 -6.31 -0.91
C MET A 101 5.66 -6.11 0.24
N THR A 102 6.19 -7.20 0.76
CA THR A 102 7.24 -7.21 1.78
C THR A 102 8.47 -7.94 1.25
N GLU A 103 9.54 -7.98 2.04
CA GLU A 103 10.77 -8.70 1.70
C GLU A 103 10.55 -10.17 1.33
N LYS A 104 9.51 -10.80 1.89
CA LYS A 104 9.12 -12.18 1.58
C LYS A 104 8.70 -12.36 0.12
N GLU A 105 7.89 -11.44 -0.39
CA GLU A 105 7.40 -11.47 -1.76
C GLU A 105 8.48 -11.03 -2.76
N LEU A 106 9.44 -10.21 -2.32
CA LEU A 106 10.59 -9.79 -3.12
C LEU A 106 11.72 -10.83 -3.16
N GLY A 107 11.64 -11.89 -2.35
CA GLY A 107 12.66 -12.95 -2.29
C GLY A 107 13.98 -12.50 -1.63
N ILE A 108 13.96 -11.39 -0.89
CA ILE A 108 15.11 -10.87 -0.17
C ILE A 108 15.12 -11.60 1.19
N LYS A 109 16.15 -12.43 1.42
CA LYS A 109 16.40 -13.12 2.70
C LYS A 109 17.39 -12.35 3.55
#